data_AF-U5HBH7-F1
#
_entry.id   AF-U5HBH7-F1
#
_cell.length_a   1.000
_cell.length_b   1.000
_cell.length_c   1.000
_cell.angle_alpha   90.00
_cell.angle_beta   90.00
_cell.angle_gamma   90.00
#
_symmetry.space_group_name_H-M   'P 1'
#
loop_
_entity.id
_entity.type
_entity.pdbx_description
1 polymer ?
#
loop_
_entity_poly.entity_id
_entity_poly.type
_entity_poly.pdbx_seq_one_letter_code
_entity_poly.pdbx_strand_id
1 'polypeptide(L)'
;MMTLLHDQLRKNGTDGAIGSLLLQDTLSGPCGSSETPFHDAETSFLYSDVGEFYAKCGDPGWHIQGRTTVEYQIASLPKPISDSNSPFKPTFPAQPITRTQFDSLAQADSSLLQLELSHQSEASLIVEPTGSTYEWLTTRSIAAFHLGGVECASDPWGFEMGSSDDPETWSFVVFAFDAAPKKRIVNLLRLRCARREDYALLLSKVVEHVRRIWGEQGKIVGWNVEESWIEEAQKQGLKGTTCERDEHLAAMAVYAKGFENQSIRWLKNEQYFWC
;
A
#
# COMPACT_ATOMS: atom_id res chain seq x y z
N MET A 1 15.59 -5.46 -7.56
CA MET A 1 16.03 -6.75 -7.00
C MET A 1 15.17 -6.95 -5.75
N MET A 2 14.16 -7.82 -5.83
CA MET A 2 13.14 -7.98 -4.77
C MET A 2 13.62 -9.02 -3.77
N THR A 3 13.61 -8.68 -2.48
CA THR A 3 13.90 -9.61 -1.38
C THR A 3 12.58 -9.88 -0.67
N LEU A 4 12.06 -11.11 -0.75
CA LEU A 4 10.90 -11.55 0.02
C LEU A 4 11.40 -12.13 1.37
N LEU A 5 10.90 -11.63 2.50
CA LEU A 5 11.25 -12.11 3.85
C LEU A 5 10.03 -12.75 4.52
N HIS A 6 10.16 -14.03 4.92
CA HIS A 6 9.12 -14.89 5.47
C HIS A 6 9.39 -15.21 6.96
N ASP A 7 8.97 -14.34 7.88
CA ASP A 7 9.34 -14.48 9.30
C ASP A 7 8.30 -15.13 10.23
N GLN A 8 7.10 -15.47 9.75
CA GLN A 8 6.04 -15.99 10.64
C GLN A 8 5.79 -17.51 10.61
N LEU A 9 6.40 -18.26 9.70
CA LEU A 9 6.08 -19.69 9.52
C LEU A 9 6.91 -20.63 10.42
N ARG A 10 7.66 -20.11 11.41
CA ARG A 10 8.75 -20.83 12.12
C ARG A 10 8.56 -21.05 13.63
N LYS A 11 7.36 -21.31 14.15
CA LYS A 11 7.22 -21.74 15.57
C LYS A 11 6.70 -23.17 15.68
N ASN A 12 7.62 -24.11 15.89
CA ASN A 12 7.58 -25.14 16.95
C ASN A 12 8.74 -26.16 16.80
N GLY A 13 9.51 -26.36 17.88
CA GLY A 13 10.44 -27.50 18.02
C GLY A 13 11.76 -27.15 18.71
N THR A 14 11.83 -27.47 20.01
CA THR A 14 12.99 -27.47 20.95
C THR A 14 14.12 -28.42 20.49
N ASP A 15 15.42 -28.35 20.87
CA ASP A 15 16.12 -28.16 22.16
C ASP A 15 17.63 -27.85 21.94
N GLY A 16 18.27 -27.15 22.90
CA GLY A 16 19.60 -27.56 23.42
C GLY A 16 20.91 -26.84 23.03
N ALA A 17 21.39 -25.96 23.94
CA ALA A 17 22.77 -25.71 24.39
C ALA A 17 23.80 -24.82 23.60
N ILE A 18 23.93 -23.57 24.10
CA ILE A 18 25.13 -22.76 24.44
C ILE A 18 26.38 -22.79 23.53
N GLY A 19 26.71 -21.61 22.95
CA GLY A 19 28.11 -21.16 22.84
C GLY A 19 28.48 -20.32 21.61
N SER A 20 28.65 -19.01 21.81
CA SER A 20 29.46 -18.06 21.02
C SER A 20 28.89 -17.52 19.69
N LEU A 21 28.70 -16.20 19.68
CA LEU A 21 28.53 -15.33 18.51
C LEU A 21 29.56 -15.62 17.42
N LEU A 22 29.09 -16.10 16.27
CA LEU A 22 29.73 -15.94 14.97
C LEU A 22 28.63 -15.77 13.91
N LEU A 23 28.67 -14.64 13.20
CA LEU A 23 28.04 -14.49 11.88
C LEU A 23 28.64 -15.55 10.96
N GLN A 24 27.86 -16.58 10.62
CA GLN A 24 27.93 -17.44 9.44
C GLN A 24 27.33 -18.79 9.84
N ASP A 25 26.11 -19.05 9.36
CA ASP A 25 25.68 -20.38 8.90
C ASP A 25 24.23 -20.26 8.43
N THR A 26 24.09 -19.92 7.15
CA THR A 26 22.86 -20.08 6.37
C THR A 26 22.52 -21.56 6.27
N LEU A 27 21.46 -21.98 6.96
CA LEU A 27 21.00 -23.38 7.00
C LEU A 27 20.55 -23.85 5.62
N SER A 28 21.46 -24.57 4.97
CA SER A 28 21.21 -25.44 3.84
C SER A 28 20.66 -26.76 4.39
N GLY A 29 19.33 -26.95 4.35
CA GLY A 29 18.74 -28.29 4.44
C GLY A 29 19.03 -29.09 3.16
N PRO A 30 18.92 -30.43 3.15
CA PRO A 30 19.57 -31.29 2.16
C PRO A 30 19.22 -30.84 0.75
N CYS A 31 20.27 -30.40 0.06
CA CYS A 31 20.25 -29.99 -1.33
C CYS A 31 19.74 -31.19 -2.15
N GLY A 32 18.44 -31.19 -2.46
CA GLY A 32 17.96 -31.91 -3.62
C GLY A 32 18.72 -31.30 -4.80
N SER A 33 19.52 -32.11 -5.48
CA SER A 33 20.28 -31.72 -6.66
C SER A 33 19.31 -31.30 -7.78
N SER A 34 18.88 -30.06 -7.80
CA SER A 34 18.28 -29.43 -8.98
C SER A 34 19.23 -28.35 -9.47
N GLU A 35 19.81 -28.57 -10.64
CA GLU A 35 20.74 -27.67 -11.35
C GLU A 35 20.08 -26.37 -11.87
N THR A 36 19.09 -25.83 -11.18
CA THR A 36 18.37 -24.61 -11.59
C THR A 36 18.54 -23.50 -10.55
N PRO A 37 19.11 -22.34 -10.91
CA PRO A 37 19.38 -21.23 -9.98
C PRO A 37 18.12 -20.48 -9.52
N PHE A 38 16.93 -20.95 -9.91
CA PHE A 38 15.65 -20.42 -9.48
C PHE A 38 14.93 -21.50 -8.68
N HIS A 39 14.71 -21.23 -7.39
CA HIS A 39 13.74 -21.98 -6.61
C HIS A 39 12.34 -21.76 -7.22
N ASP A 40 11.47 -22.78 -7.17
CA ASP A 40 10.08 -22.63 -7.57
C ASP A 40 9.41 -21.52 -6.73
N ALA A 41 8.63 -20.65 -7.37
CA ALA A 41 7.97 -19.54 -6.69
C ALA A 41 6.92 -20.09 -5.70
N GLU A 42 7.05 -19.74 -4.42
CA GLU A 42 6.11 -20.18 -3.37
C GLU A 42 4.77 -19.45 -3.41
N THR A 43 4.72 -18.27 -4.04
CA THR A 43 3.51 -17.46 -4.22
C THR A 43 3.52 -16.77 -5.59
N SER A 44 2.34 -16.44 -6.11
CA SER A 44 2.19 -15.61 -7.30
C SER A 44 1.06 -14.61 -7.12
N PHE A 45 1.28 -13.40 -7.65
CA PHE A 45 0.35 -12.28 -7.56
C PHE A 45 -0.07 -11.85 -8.96
N LEU A 46 -1.34 -11.49 -9.11
CA LEU A 46 -1.91 -11.05 -10.37
C LEU A 46 -2.96 -9.99 -10.10
N TYR A 47 -3.09 -9.04 -11.03
CA TYR A 47 -4.27 -8.21 -11.14
C TYR A 47 -5.13 -8.71 -12.29
N SER A 48 -6.35 -9.16 -12.00
CA SER A 48 -7.29 -9.54 -13.04
C SER A 48 -8.15 -8.35 -13.46
N ASP A 49 -7.97 -7.93 -14.70
CA ASP A 49 -8.88 -7.00 -15.39
C ASP A 49 -10.15 -7.72 -15.88
N VAL A 50 -10.26 -9.03 -15.67
CA VAL A 50 -11.37 -9.88 -16.14
C VAL A 50 -12.21 -10.40 -14.96
N GLY A 51 -12.25 -9.64 -13.88
CA GLY A 51 -12.99 -9.96 -12.66
C GLY A 51 -12.56 -11.28 -12.02
N GLU A 52 -13.50 -12.20 -11.85
CA GLU A 52 -13.27 -13.46 -11.13
C GLU A 52 -12.68 -14.60 -11.98
N PHE A 53 -12.23 -14.31 -13.20
CA PHE A 53 -11.80 -15.35 -14.14
C PHE A 53 -10.79 -16.33 -13.54
N TYR A 54 -9.73 -15.80 -12.93
CA TYR A 54 -8.65 -16.63 -12.39
C TYR A 54 -9.05 -17.44 -11.17
N ALA A 55 -10.05 -17.00 -10.40
CA ALA A 55 -10.57 -17.77 -9.28
C ALA A 55 -11.22 -19.09 -9.69
N LYS A 56 -11.53 -19.24 -10.98
CA LYS A 56 -12.06 -20.47 -11.58
C LYS A 56 -10.96 -21.39 -12.10
N CYS A 57 -9.70 -20.97 -12.08
CA CYS A 57 -8.57 -21.71 -12.66
C CYS A 57 -7.90 -22.62 -11.61
N GLY A 58 -8.34 -23.89 -11.57
CA GLY A 58 -7.57 -25.03 -11.04
C GLY A 58 -7.18 -24.98 -9.56
N ASP A 59 -6.27 -25.88 -9.17
CA ASP A 59 -5.70 -26.02 -7.83
C ASP A 59 -4.16 -25.83 -7.94
N PRO A 60 -3.49 -24.99 -7.11
CA PRO A 60 -4.03 -24.13 -6.06
C PRO A 60 -4.70 -22.91 -6.69
N GLY A 61 -6.02 -22.81 -6.56
CA GLY A 61 -6.81 -21.79 -7.25
C GLY A 61 -6.35 -20.38 -6.92
N TRP A 62 -6.60 -19.43 -7.82
CA TRP A 62 -6.34 -18.03 -7.51
C TRP A 62 -7.39 -17.50 -6.54
N HIS A 63 -6.96 -16.91 -5.43
CA HIS A 63 -7.85 -16.32 -4.45
C HIS A 63 -7.84 -14.80 -4.58
N ILE A 64 -9.03 -14.21 -4.71
CA ILE A 64 -9.18 -12.75 -4.79
C ILE A 64 -9.02 -12.17 -3.39
N GLN A 65 -8.15 -11.19 -3.27
CA GLN A 65 -7.74 -10.60 -2.01
C GLN A 65 -8.28 -9.18 -1.94
N GLY A 66 -9.47 -8.99 -1.40
CA GLY A 66 -10.08 -7.66 -1.23
C GLY A 66 -10.66 -7.05 -2.50
N ARG A 67 -11.79 -6.35 -2.34
CA ARG A 67 -12.58 -5.76 -3.43
C ARG A 67 -12.96 -4.32 -3.18
N THR A 68 -12.67 -3.80 -1.99
CA THR A 68 -13.25 -2.55 -1.56
C THR A 68 -12.52 -1.39 -2.21
N THR A 69 -13.27 -0.38 -2.62
CA THR A 69 -12.72 0.91 -3.05
C THR A 69 -13.53 2.02 -2.45
N VAL A 70 -12.81 3.07 -2.06
CA VAL A 70 -13.41 4.33 -1.64
C VAL A 70 -13.08 5.39 -2.67
N GLU A 71 -14.12 6.10 -3.11
CA GLU A 71 -14.01 7.22 -4.04
C GLU A 71 -14.41 8.54 -3.36
N TYR A 72 -13.60 9.57 -3.54
CA TYR A 72 -13.89 10.93 -3.10
C TYR A 72 -13.98 11.85 -4.31
N GLN A 73 -15.16 12.39 -4.57
CA GLN A 73 -15.37 13.40 -5.61
C GLN A 73 -15.03 14.78 -5.03
N ILE A 74 -14.11 15.51 -5.64
CA ILE A 74 -13.65 16.79 -5.06
C ILE A 74 -14.80 17.80 -4.94
N ALA A 75 -15.72 17.81 -5.92
CA ALA A 75 -16.93 18.64 -5.89
C ALA A 75 -17.86 18.41 -4.69
N SER A 76 -17.87 17.19 -4.12
CA SER A 76 -18.74 16.86 -2.98
C SER A 76 -18.07 17.09 -1.62
N LEU A 77 -16.77 17.38 -1.60
CA LEU A 77 -16.00 17.56 -0.39
C LEU A 77 -15.98 19.03 0.04
N PRO A 78 -15.89 19.31 1.36
CA PRO A 78 -15.77 20.68 1.83
C PRO A 78 -14.55 21.38 1.21
N LYS A 79 -14.67 22.70 1.07
CA LYS A 79 -13.49 23.52 0.74
C LYS A 79 -12.51 23.46 1.91
N PRO A 80 -11.21 23.49 1.65
CA PRO A 80 -10.22 23.42 2.70
C PRO A 80 -10.42 24.64 3.61
N ILE A 81 -10.62 24.39 4.90
CA ILE A 81 -10.64 25.45 5.89
C ILE A 81 -9.18 25.76 6.17
N SER A 82 -8.78 27.03 6.07
CA SER A 82 -7.44 27.47 6.43
C SER A 82 -7.09 26.91 7.82
N ASP A 83 -5.86 26.39 8.01
CA ASP A 83 -5.43 25.67 9.23
C ASP A 83 -5.70 26.46 10.54
N SER A 84 -5.90 27.78 10.46
CA SER A 84 -6.27 28.66 11.56
C SER A 84 -7.70 28.47 12.10
N ASN A 85 -8.64 27.94 11.30
CA ASN A 85 -10.05 27.80 11.64
C ASN A 85 -10.51 26.33 11.74
N SER A 86 -9.59 25.36 11.64
CA SER A 86 -9.92 23.96 11.85
C SER A 86 -10.18 23.70 13.35
N PRO A 87 -11.31 23.04 13.72
CA PRO A 87 -11.52 22.59 15.09
C PRO A 87 -10.51 21.51 15.51
N PHE A 88 -9.84 20.87 14.55
CA PHE A 88 -8.75 19.93 14.76
C PHE A 88 -7.42 20.58 14.40
N LYS A 89 -6.65 20.97 15.42
CA LYS A 89 -5.25 21.33 15.25
C LYS A 89 -4.43 20.04 15.27
N PRO A 90 -3.76 19.66 14.18
CA PRO A 90 -2.94 18.47 14.17
C PRO A 90 -1.79 18.64 15.16
N THR A 91 -1.43 17.56 15.86
CA THR A 91 -0.25 17.55 16.75
C THR A 91 1.02 17.85 15.96
N PHE A 92 1.11 17.36 14.72
CA PHE A 92 2.20 17.59 13.79
C PHE A 92 1.66 18.12 12.47
N PRO A 93 2.22 19.21 11.91
CA PRO A 93 1.79 19.73 10.62
C PRO A 93 2.18 18.75 9.50
N ALA A 94 1.26 18.51 8.57
CA ALA A 94 1.52 17.68 7.40
C ALA A 94 2.61 18.29 6.51
N GLN A 95 3.66 17.52 6.22
CA GLN A 95 4.76 17.88 5.35
C GLN A 95 4.62 17.20 3.99
N PRO A 96 5.00 17.87 2.89
CA PRO A 96 4.99 17.28 1.56
C PRO A 96 6.04 16.18 1.42
N ILE A 97 5.66 15.06 0.80
CA ILE A 97 6.59 14.01 0.36
C ILE A 97 6.96 14.25 -1.10
N THR A 98 8.25 14.25 -1.37
CA THR A 98 8.84 14.38 -2.72
C THR A 98 9.48 13.07 -3.16
N ARG A 99 9.80 12.96 -4.46
CA ARG A 99 10.43 11.74 -5.01
C ARG A 99 11.75 11.36 -4.34
N THR A 100 12.52 12.36 -3.88
CA THR A 100 13.80 12.12 -3.21
C THR A 100 13.67 11.42 -1.87
N GLN A 101 12.45 11.36 -1.30
CA GLN A 101 12.18 10.72 -0.01
C GLN A 101 11.63 9.30 -0.14
N PHE A 102 11.37 8.80 -1.36
CA PHE A 102 10.70 7.51 -1.56
C PHE A 102 11.48 6.32 -0.99
N ASP A 103 12.80 6.27 -1.17
CA ASP A 103 13.60 5.15 -0.66
C ASP A 103 13.61 5.12 0.88
N SER A 104 13.85 6.26 1.52
CA SER A 104 13.83 6.35 2.99
C SER A 104 12.44 6.05 3.58
N LEU A 105 11.38 6.53 2.92
CA LEU A 105 10.00 6.31 3.35
C LEU A 105 9.61 4.83 3.21
N ALA A 106 9.95 4.20 2.09
CA ALA A 106 9.70 2.78 1.87
C ALA A 106 10.46 1.91 2.89
N GLN A 107 11.73 2.23 3.15
CA GLN A 107 12.56 1.49 4.11
C GLN A 107 12.02 1.59 5.55
N ALA A 108 11.61 2.79 5.97
CA ALA A 108 11.01 2.99 7.29
C ALA A 108 9.65 2.26 7.42
N ASP A 109 8.79 2.34 6.40
CA ASP A 109 7.50 1.64 6.39
C ASP A 109 7.68 0.12 6.39
N SER A 110 8.62 -0.40 5.60
CA SER A 110 8.97 -1.83 5.55
C SER A 110 9.29 -2.40 6.94
N SER A 111 10.16 -1.73 7.69
CA SER A 111 10.56 -2.18 9.03
C SER A 111 9.35 -2.36 9.96
N LEU A 112 8.37 -1.48 9.83
CA LEU A 112 7.14 -1.51 10.63
C LEU A 112 6.10 -2.48 10.08
N LEU A 113 6.09 -2.71 8.77
CA LEU A 113 5.26 -3.74 8.15
C LEU A 113 5.71 -5.15 8.54
N GLN A 114 7.03 -5.37 8.63
CA GLN A 114 7.58 -6.63 9.14
C GLN A 114 7.16 -6.87 10.61
N LEU A 115 7.16 -5.81 11.43
CA LEU A 115 6.65 -5.90 12.80
C LEU A 115 5.14 -6.19 12.83
N GLU A 116 4.34 -5.49 12.03
CA GLU A 116 2.88 -5.72 11.92
C GLU A 116 2.59 -7.15 11.45
N LEU A 117 3.35 -7.64 10.48
CA LEU A 117 3.27 -9.01 10.01
C LEU A 117 3.58 -9.97 11.16
N SER A 118 4.66 -9.76 11.91
CA SER A 118 5.07 -10.63 13.03
C SER A 118 4.03 -10.77 14.16
N HIS A 119 3.06 -9.87 14.24
CA HIS A 119 1.98 -9.89 15.22
C HIS A 119 0.68 -10.53 14.72
N GLN A 120 0.62 -10.97 13.46
CA GLN A 120 -0.58 -11.62 12.92
C GLN A 120 -0.74 -13.03 13.50
N SER A 121 -1.98 -13.37 13.86
CA SER A 121 -2.35 -14.72 14.30
C SER A 121 -2.69 -15.66 13.15
N GLU A 122 -3.04 -15.12 12.00
CA GLU A 122 -3.40 -15.85 10.78
C GLU A 122 -2.25 -15.80 9.78
N ALA A 123 -2.12 -16.85 8.96
CA ALA A 123 -1.15 -16.87 7.87
C ALA A 123 -1.39 -15.66 6.96
N SER A 124 -0.44 -14.74 6.94
CA SER A 124 -0.56 -13.46 6.28
C SER A 124 0.68 -13.17 5.46
N LEU A 125 0.54 -12.31 4.47
CA LEU A 125 1.66 -11.74 3.75
C LEU A 125 1.47 -10.25 3.51
N ILE A 126 2.59 -9.59 3.25
CA ILE A 126 2.67 -8.20 2.81
C ILE A 126 3.61 -8.17 1.60
N VAL A 127 3.23 -7.44 0.56
CA VAL A 127 4.17 -7.07 -0.49
C VAL A 127 4.91 -5.84 -0.02
N GLU A 128 6.20 -5.99 0.26
CA GLU A 128 7.03 -4.94 0.83
C GLU A 128 7.16 -3.76 -0.15
N PRO A 129 6.87 -2.51 0.29
CA PRO A 129 7.04 -1.36 -0.56
C PRO A 129 8.52 -1.08 -0.78
N THR A 130 8.87 -0.75 -2.03
CA THR A 130 10.18 -0.20 -2.38
C THR A 130 10.02 1.21 -2.93
N GLY A 131 11.03 2.07 -2.74
CA GLY A 131 11.00 3.42 -3.29
C GLY A 131 10.90 3.43 -4.82
N SER A 132 11.47 2.42 -5.48
CA SER A 132 11.36 2.24 -6.93
C SER A 132 9.93 2.05 -7.43
N THR A 133 9.04 1.51 -6.59
CA THR A 133 7.65 1.27 -6.99
C THR A 133 6.82 2.55 -6.92
N TYR A 134 7.04 3.40 -5.90
CA TYR A 134 6.52 4.78 -5.90
C TYR A 134 7.08 5.57 -7.10
N GLU A 135 8.39 5.48 -7.34
CA GLU A 135 9.09 6.16 -8.42
C GLU A 135 8.54 5.77 -9.80
N TRP A 136 8.25 4.49 -10.02
CA TRP A 136 7.66 4.00 -11.26
C TRP A 136 6.28 4.62 -11.52
N LEU A 137 5.38 4.61 -10.53
CA LEU A 137 4.02 5.09 -10.68
C LEU A 137 3.94 6.61 -10.88
N THR A 138 4.76 7.35 -10.15
CA THR A 138 4.86 8.80 -10.30
C THR A 138 5.54 9.18 -11.62
N THR A 139 6.58 8.45 -12.06
CA THR A 139 7.18 8.63 -13.39
C THR A 139 6.18 8.36 -14.51
N ARG A 140 5.39 7.28 -14.40
CA ARG A 140 4.30 6.98 -15.34
C ARG A 140 3.26 8.08 -15.38
N SER A 141 2.90 8.64 -14.22
CA SER A 141 2.00 9.80 -14.12
C SER A 141 2.55 10.99 -14.90
N ILE A 142 3.81 11.35 -14.65
CA ILE A 142 4.48 12.48 -15.31
C ILE A 142 4.52 12.29 -16.83
N ALA A 143 4.92 11.11 -17.28
CA ALA A 143 4.98 10.78 -18.70
C ALA A 143 3.60 10.88 -19.36
N ALA A 144 2.55 10.37 -18.70
CA ALA A 144 1.19 10.41 -19.23
C ALA A 144 0.65 11.85 -19.38
N PHE A 145 0.93 12.73 -18.42
CA PHE A 145 0.56 14.15 -18.53
C PHE A 145 1.30 14.84 -19.66
N HIS A 146 2.61 14.60 -19.76
CA HIS A 146 3.43 15.17 -20.82
C HIS A 146 2.93 14.75 -22.21
N LEU A 147 2.66 13.46 -22.42
CA LEU A 147 2.10 12.93 -23.66
C LEU A 147 0.67 13.43 -23.92
N GLY A 148 -0.09 13.71 -22.86
CA GLY A 148 -1.43 14.26 -22.93
C GLY A 148 -1.49 15.77 -23.22
N GLY A 149 -0.35 16.46 -23.29
CA GLY A 149 -0.28 17.91 -23.48
C GLY A 149 -0.83 18.71 -22.29
N VAL A 150 -0.89 18.10 -21.10
CA VAL A 150 -1.33 18.75 -19.86
C VAL A 150 -0.10 19.07 -19.03
N GLU A 151 -0.04 20.26 -18.44
CA GLU A 151 1.03 20.59 -17.51
C GLU A 151 1.03 19.58 -16.36
N CYS A 152 2.16 18.89 -16.20
CA CYS A 152 2.30 17.85 -15.21
C CYS A 152 2.09 18.44 -13.82
N ALA A 153 1.29 17.78 -13.00
CA ALA A 153 1.33 18.04 -11.59
C ALA A 153 2.74 17.71 -11.07
N SER A 154 3.47 18.72 -10.65
CA SER A 154 4.69 18.58 -9.88
C SER A 154 4.36 18.32 -8.42
N ASP A 155 5.40 17.95 -7.66
CA ASP A 155 5.38 17.69 -6.22
C ASP A 155 4.38 18.56 -5.42
N PRO A 156 3.81 18.02 -4.33
CA PRO A 156 4.14 16.72 -3.72
C PRO A 156 3.48 15.48 -4.34
N TRP A 157 4.06 14.30 -4.04
CA TRP A 157 3.52 12.97 -4.33
C TRP A 157 2.96 12.26 -3.09
N GLY A 158 2.86 12.98 -1.98
CA GLY A 158 2.37 12.46 -0.73
C GLY A 158 2.41 13.51 0.38
N PHE A 159 1.91 13.13 1.54
CA PHE A 159 2.02 13.93 2.76
C PHE A 159 2.35 13.03 3.94
N GLU A 160 3.17 13.52 4.85
CA GLU A 160 3.51 12.84 6.11
C GLU A 160 3.26 13.73 7.33
N MET A 161 2.99 13.11 8.48
CA MET A 161 2.85 13.72 9.80
C MET A 161 3.61 12.86 10.81
N GLY A 162 4.11 13.49 11.87
CA GLY A 162 4.95 12.81 12.86
C GLY A 162 6.36 12.55 12.33
N SER A 163 7.02 11.51 12.84
CA SER A 163 8.39 11.14 12.46
C SER A 163 8.50 9.63 12.29
N SER A 164 9.18 9.16 11.27
CA SER A 164 9.47 7.73 11.07
C SER A 164 10.23 7.08 12.24
N ASP A 165 10.93 7.90 13.04
CA ASP A 165 11.63 7.44 14.26
C ASP A 165 10.67 7.11 15.41
N ASP A 166 9.43 7.60 15.34
CA ASP A 166 8.36 7.36 16.30
C ASP A 166 7.10 6.79 15.61
N PRO A 167 7.00 5.45 15.49
CA PRO A 167 5.90 4.77 14.80
C PRO A 167 4.51 5.09 15.36
N GLU A 168 4.39 5.48 16.63
CA GLU A 168 3.11 5.79 17.27
C GLU A 168 2.54 7.15 16.83
N THR A 169 3.38 7.98 16.19
CA THR A 169 2.96 9.30 15.68
C THR A 169 3.11 9.42 14.17
N TRP A 170 3.76 8.46 13.52
CA TRP A 170 4.05 8.52 12.10
C TRP A 170 2.88 8.07 11.22
N SER A 171 2.38 9.01 10.43
CA SER A 171 1.28 8.81 9.49
C SER A 171 1.66 9.40 8.14
N PHE A 172 1.37 8.69 7.04
CA PHE A 172 1.62 9.20 5.71
C PHE A 172 0.64 8.68 4.66
N VAL A 173 0.56 9.40 3.55
CA VAL A 173 -0.12 8.99 2.32
C VAL A 173 0.80 9.24 1.13
N VAL A 174 0.98 8.23 0.29
CA VAL A 174 1.62 8.37 -1.04
C VAL A 174 0.54 8.20 -2.10
N PHE A 175 0.57 9.04 -3.13
CA PHE A 175 -0.39 9.00 -4.22
C PHE A 175 0.26 9.24 -5.58
N ALA A 176 -0.44 8.84 -6.65
CA ALA A 176 -0.04 9.13 -8.02
C ALA A 176 -1.27 9.45 -8.87
N PHE A 177 -1.06 10.14 -10.00
CA PHE A 177 -2.13 10.45 -10.92
C PHE A 177 -2.37 9.28 -11.87
N ASP A 178 -3.63 9.07 -12.27
CA ASP A 178 -3.94 8.04 -13.26
C ASP A 178 -3.26 8.32 -14.60
N ALA A 179 -2.78 7.26 -15.25
CA ALA A 179 -2.09 7.35 -16.53
C ALA A 179 -3.00 7.80 -17.70
N ALA A 180 -4.30 7.97 -17.48
CA ALA A 180 -5.21 8.69 -18.36
C ALA A 180 -5.56 10.06 -17.73
N PRO A 181 -4.79 11.14 -18.00
CA PRO A 181 -4.98 12.44 -17.34
C PRO A 181 -6.39 13.02 -17.50
N LYS A 182 -7.08 12.70 -18.60
CA LYS A 182 -8.47 13.11 -18.85
C LYS A 182 -9.46 12.57 -17.81
N LYS A 183 -9.15 11.45 -17.15
CA LYS A 183 -9.97 10.89 -16.06
C LYS A 183 -9.88 11.70 -14.77
N ARG A 184 -8.79 12.46 -14.58
CA ARG A 184 -8.55 13.33 -13.41
C ARG A 184 -8.65 12.59 -12.07
N ILE A 185 -8.06 11.40 -12.04
CA ILE A 185 -8.04 10.52 -10.87
C ILE A 185 -6.68 10.61 -10.21
N VAL A 186 -6.67 10.73 -8.89
CA VAL A 186 -5.54 10.44 -8.01
C VAL A 186 -5.79 9.11 -7.32
N ASN A 187 -4.82 8.20 -7.44
CA ASN A 187 -4.82 6.89 -6.81
C ASN A 187 -3.96 6.94 -5.54
N LEU A 188 -4.51 6.55 -4.39
CA LEU A 188 -3.76 6.38 -3.15
C LEU A 188 -2.96 5.08 -3.24
N LEU A 189 -1.63 5.21 -3.26
CA LEU A 189 -0.70 4.10 -3.46
C LEU A 189 -0.37 3.37 -2.17
N ARG A 190 -0.17 4.13 -1.09
CA ARG A 190 0.19 3.61 0.23
C ARG A 190 -0.34 4.52 1.32
N LEU A 191 -0.96 3.95 2.34
CA LEU A 191 -1.46 4.63 3.52
C LEU A 191 -0.89 4.01 4.79
N ARG A 192 -0.48 4.89 5.70
CA ARG A 192 -0.21 4.58 7.09
C ARG A 192 -0.84 5.65 7.95
N CYS A 193 -1.66 5.26 8.91
CA CYS A 193 -2.17 6.17 9.92
C CYS A 193 -1.94 5.55 11.29
N ALA A 194 -1.06 6.16 12.08
CA ALA A 194 -0.83 5.80 13.47
C ALA A 194 -2.12 5.97 14.29
N ARG A 195 -2.95 6.96 13.96
CA ARG A 195 -4.26 7.21 14.57
C ARG A 195 -5.34 7.37 13.49
N ARG A 196 -6.59 6.99 13.80
CA ARG A 196 -7.68 7.00 12.82
C ARG A 196 -7.98 8.40 12.30
N GLU A 197 -7.84 9.40 13.15
CA GLU A 197 -8.01 10.82 12.83
C GLU A 197 -6.95 11.36 11.86
N ASP A 198 -5.77 10.75 11.80
CA ASP A 198 -4.69 11.19 10.92
C ASP A 198 -5.07 11.00 9.44
N TYR A 199 -5.91 10.00 9.14
CA TYR A 199 -6.40 9.77 7.78
C TYR A 199 -7.18 10.98 7.25
N ALA A 200 -8.05 11.58 8.06
CA ALA A 200 -8.85 12.73 7.65
C ALA A 200 -7.97 13.96 7.37
N LEU A 201 -6.91 14.15 8.17
CA LEU A 201 -5.95 15.24 8.00
C LEU A 201 -5.11 15.06 6.72
N LEU A 202 -4.57 13.85 6.51
CA LEU A 202 -3.82 13.52 5.29
C LEU A 202 -4.69 13.62 4.04
N LEU A 203 -5.90 13.06 4.08
CA LEU A 203 -6.86 13.13 2.99
C LEU A 203 -7.23 14.59 2.68
N SER A 204 -7.39 15.45 3.68
CA SER A 204 -7.64 16.88 3.46
C SER A 204 -6.51 17.55 2.66
N LYS A 205 -5.25 17.22 2.93
CA LYS A 205 -4.09 17.72 2.16
C LYS A 205 -4.06 17.16 0.74
N VAL A 206 -4.44 15.91 0.54
CA VAL A 206 -4.63 15.36 -0.82
C VAL A 206 -5.75 16.11 -1.54
N VAL A 207 -6.90 16.35 -0.90
CA VAL A 207 -8.03 17.11 -1.47
C VAL A 207 -7.62 18.53 -1.84
N GLU A 208 -6.88 19.23 -0.98
CA GLU A 208 -6.28 20.54 -1.26
C GLU A 208 -5.42 20.51 -2.53
N HIS A 209 -4.52 19.53 -2.61
CA HIS A 209 -3.60 19.36 -3.72
C HIS A 209 -4.34 19.05 -5.04
N VAL A 210 -5.28 18.11 -5.02
CA VAL A 210 -6.07 17.75 -6.22
C VAL A 210 -6.94 18.91 -6.67
N ARG A 211 -7.59 19.62 -5.74
CA ARG A 211 -8.42 20.78 -6.07
C ARG A 211 -7.62 21.92 -6.68
N ARG A 212 -6.37 22.13 -6.25
CA ARG A 212 -5.46 23.12 -6.85
C ARG A 212 -5.15 22.82 -8.32
N ILE A 213 -5.03 21.54 -8.69
CA ILE A 213 -4.65 21.10 -10.04
C ILE A 213 -5.86 21.05 -10.98
N TRP A 214 -6.99 20.50 -10.52
CA TRP A 214 -8.15 20.20 -11.38
C TRP A 214 -9.46 20.89 -10.97
N GLY A 215 -9.43 21.73 -9.94
CA GLY A 215 -10.63 22.30 -9.35
C GLY A 215 -11.56 21.21 -8.82
N GLU A 216 -12.86 21.43 -8.96
CA GLU A 216 -13.89 20.50 -8.46
C GLU A 216 -14.04 19.23 -9.32
N GLN A 217 -13.31 19.11 -10.42
CA GLN A 217 -13.44 18.00 -11.38
C GLN A 217 -12.51 16.82 -11.05
N GLY A 218 -11.70 16.91 -10.00
CA GLY A 218 -10.84 15.82 -9.58
C GLY A 218 -11.58 14.72 -8.83
N LYS A 219 -10.98 13.53 -8.81
CA LYS A 219 -11.41 12.38 -8.02
C LYS A 219 -10.21 11.75 -7.30
N ILE A 220 -10.40 11.28 -6.06
CA ILE A 220 -9.42 10.48 -5.33
C ILE A 220 -9.99 9.07 -5.17
N VAL A 221 -9.15 8.05 -5.38
CA VAL A 221 -9.50 6.64 -5.30
C VAL A 221 -8.51 5.94 -4.38
N GLY A 222 -9.01 5.16 -3.41
CA GLY A 222 -8.19 4.32 -2.55
C GLY A 222 -8.72 2.89 -2.51
N TRP A 223 -7.82 1.91 -2.57
CA TRP A 223 -8.18 0.49 -2.53
C TRP A 223 -7.97 -0.09 -1.14
N ASN A 224 -8.94 -0.90 -0.69
CA ASN A 224 -8.89 -1.62 0.58
C ASN A 224 -8.47 -0.75 1.78
N VAL A 225 -8.89 0.53 1.76
CA VAL A 225 -8.66 1.47 2.86
C VAL A 225 -9.43 1.00 4.09
N GLU A 226 -8.80 1.06 5.25
CA GLU A 226 -9.41 0.64 6.52
C GLU A 226 -10.74 1.36 6.77
N GLU A 227 -11.81 0.61 7.00
CA GLU A 227 -13.17 1.14 7.17
C GLU A 227 -13.24 2.15 8.31
N SER A 228 -12.58 1.86 9.43
CA SER A 228 -12.54 2.76 10.59
C SER A 228 -11.89 4.12 10.30
N TRP A 229 -11.01 4.20 9.30
CA TRP A 229 -10.43 5.48 8.84
C TRP A 229 -11.42 6.25 7.97
N ILE A 230 -12.14 5.56 7.08
CA ILE A 230 -13.18 6.15 6.23
C ILE A 230 -14.31 6.73 7.08
N GLU A 231 -14.78 5.99 8.08
CA GLU A 231 -15.81 6.45 9.02
C GLU A 231 -15.39 7.72 9.77
N GLU A 232 -14.12 7.78 10.21
CA GLU A 232 -13.58 8.94 10.90
C GLU A 232 -13.48 10.16 9.98
N ALA A 233 -13.00 9.98 8.75
CA ALA A 233 -13.01 11.03 7.74
C ALA A 233 -14.43 11.53 7.42
N GLN A 234 -15.42 10.64 7.36
CA GLN A 234 -16.83 11.00 7.17
C GLN A 234 -17.37 11.88 8.30
N LYS A 235 -17.03 11.58 9.58
CA LYS A 235 -17.41 12.45 10.72
C LYS A 235 -16.85 13.86 10.58
N GLN A 236 -15.71 14.00 9.91
CA GLN A 236 -15.07 15.29 9.61
C GLN A 236 -15.55 15.92 8.29
N GLY A 237 -16.61 15.37 7.68
CA GLY A 237 -17.23 15.91 6.47
C GLY A 237 -16.56 15.47 5.16
N LEU A 238 -15.53 14.63 5.22
CA LEU A 238 -14.86 14.06 4.04
C LEU A 238 -15.60 12.79 3.61
N LYS A 239 -16.77 12.98 2.99
CA LYS A 239 -17.62 11.86 2.60
C LYS A 239 -17.08 11.13 1.36
N GLY A 240 -16.60 9.91 1.55
CA GLY A 240 -16.29 8.95 0.48
C GLY A 240 -17.49 8.07 0.15
N THR A 241 -17.51 7.55 -1.07
CA THR A 241 -18.43 6.49 -1.51
C THR A 241 -17.65 5.18 -1.59
N THR A 242 -18.06 4.20 -0.79
CA THR A 242 -17.44 2.87 -0.79
C THR A 242 -18.24 1.93 -1.68
N CYS A 243 -17.56 1.19 -2.55
CA CYS A 243 -18.14 0.15 -3.39
C CYS A 243 -17.20 -1.06 -3.52
N GLU A 244 -17.76 -2.18 -3.94
CA GLU A 244 -16.97 -3.32 -4.41
C GLU A 244 -16.56 -3.09 -5.87
N ARG A 245 -15.29 -3.33 -6.16
CA ARG A 245 -14.76 -3.39 -7.52
C ARG A 245 -15.06 -4.74 -8.13
N ASP A 246 -15.31 -4.73 -9.43
CA ASP A 246 -15.41 -5.89 -10.31
C ASP A 246 -14.23 -6.00 -11.29
N GLU A 247 -13.42 -4.95 -11.42
CA GLU A 247 -12.22 -4.88 -12.27
C GLU A 247 -10.94 -4.67 -11.44
N HIS A 248 -9.80 -5.03 -12.05
CA HIS A 248 -8.46 -4.91 -11.46
C HIS A 248 -8.34 -5.63 -10.10
N LEU A 249 -8.94 -6.82 -10.00
CA LEU A 249 -8.99 -7.60 -8.77
C LEU A 249 -7.63 -8.21 -8.47
N ALA A 250 -7.08 -7.85 -7.30
CA ALA A 250 -5.89 -8.49 -6.79
C ALA A 250 -6.19 -9.95 -6.48
N ALA A 251 -5.40 -10.85 -7.04
CA ALA A 251 -5.51 -12.27 -6.83
C ALA A 251 -4.14 -12.86 -6.49
N MET A 252 -4.17 -13.90 -5.67
CA MET A 252 -2.99 -14.56 -5.16
C MET A 252 -3.14 -16.08 -5.26
N ALA A 253 -2.11 -16.75 -5.77
CA ALA A 253 -1.97 -18.19 -5.72
C ALA A 253 -0.80 -18.55 -4.80
N VAL A 254 -0.95 -19.62 -4.03
CA VAL A 254 0.06 -20.09 -3.07
C VAL A 254 0.44 -21.52 -3.41
N TYR A 255 1.73 -21.74 -3.64
CA TYR A 255 2.33 -23.03 -3.95
C TYR A 255 3.21 -23.55 -2.82
N ALA A 256 3.38 -22.76 -1.74
CA ALA A 256 4.18 -23.11 -0.58
C ALA A 256 3.68 -24.41 0.09
N LYS A 257 4.59 -25.36 0.29
CA LYS A 257 4.25 -26.63 0.95
C LYS A 257 3.78 -26.39 2.38
N GLY A 258 2.67 -27.01 2.76
CA GLY A 258 2.00 -26.83 4.05
C GLY A 258 0.96 -25.70 4.08
N PHE A 259 0.82 -24.92 3.00
CA PHE A 259 -0.15 -23.83 2.87
C PHE A 259 -1.19 -24.08 1.77
N GLU A 260 -1.17 -25.27 1.14
CA GLU A 260 -1.98 -25.59 -0.04
C GLU A 260 -3.50 -25.47 0.23
N ASN A 261 -3.92 -25.61 1.49
CA ASN A 261 -5.32 -25.47 1.91
C ASN A 261 -5.53 -24.33 2.92
N GLN A 262 -4.56 -23.44 3.09
CA GLN A 262 -4.67 -22.33 4.02
C GLN A 262 -5.15 -21.07 3.32
N SER A 263 -6.15 -20.40 3.91
CA SER A 263 -6.52 -19.04 3.49
C SER A 263 -5.43 -18.08 3.97
N ILE A 264 -4.50 -17.73 3.08
CA ILE A 264 -3.51 -16.70 3.38
C ILE A 264 -4.12 -15.33 3.11
N ARG A 265 -3.98 -14.43 4.08
CA ARG A 265 -4.47 -13.06 3.99
C ARG A 265 -3.41 -12.15 3.39
N TRP A 266 -3.77 -11.40 2.36
CA TRP A 266 -2.93 -10.31 1.87
C TRP A 266 -3.23 -9.02 2.65
N LEU A 267 -2.29 -8.61 3.49
CA LEU A 267 -2.36 -7.37 4.24
C LEU A 267 -1.85 -6.19 3.40
N LYS A 268 -2.45 -5.00 3.63
CA LYS A 268 -2.11 -3.77 2.91
C LYS A 268 -2.15 -3.92 1.38
N ASN A 269 -3.15 -4.62 0.87
CA ASN A 269 -3.39 -4.76 -0.56
C ASN A 269 -3.97 -3.45 -1.15
N GLU A 270 -3.14 -2.42 -1.22
CA GLU A 270 -3.48 -1.12 -1.77
C GLU A 270 -3.25 -1.10 -3.29
N GLN A 271 -3.50 0.05 -3.94
CA GLN A 271 -3.33 0.20 -5.39
C GLN A 271 -1.85 0.36 -5.74
N TYR A 272 -1.07 -0.69 -5.50
CA TYR A 272 0.37 -0.75 -5.68
C TYR A 272 0.76 -1.67 -6.83
N PHE A 273 1.54 -1.20 -7.80
CA PHE A 273 2.04 -2.06 -8.87
C PHE A 273 3.23 -2.88 -8.35
N TRP A 274 3.03 -4.16 -8.04
CA TRP A 274 4.06 -5.07 -7.51
C TRP A 274 4.91 -5.77 -8.59
N CYS A 275 5.10 -5.14 -9.74
CA CYS A 275 5.84 -5.73 -10.87
C CYS A 275 7.35 -5.61 -10.73
#